data_AF-A0A418VVT8-F1
#
_entry.id   AF-A0A418VVT8-F1
#
_cell.length_a   1.000
_cell.length_b   1.000
_cell.length_c   1.000
_cell.angle_alpha   90.00
_cell.angle_beta   90.00
_cell.angle_gamma   90.00
#
_symmetry.space_group_name_H-M   'P 1'
#
loop_
_entity.id
_entity.type
_entity.pdbx_description
1 polymer ?
#
loop_
_entity_poly.entity_id
_entity_poly.type
_entity_poly.pdbx_seq_one_letter_code
_entity_poly.pdbx_strand_id
1 'polypeptide(L)'
;MNGQKYHVGQIVHFAEPEVKRGAPRGDHRVERFLPPDAGEYQYRVKGLESGRERVARESQLGGQMAVETLAQSLYEAENATKVPWSQRDRTIRAPWLKEALHQLASPEKV
;
A
#
# COMPACT_ATOMS: atom_id res chain seq x y z
N MET A 1 10.62 7.40 -17.69
CA MET A 1 9.39 6.59 -17.52
C MET A 1 9.06 6.61 -16.04
N ASN A 2 8.21 7.54 -15.61
CA ASN A 2 7.86 7.67 -14.19
C ASN A 2 6.92 6.51 -13.82
N GLY A 3 7.47 5.55 -13.07
CA GLY A 3 6.74 4.39 -12.58
C GLY A 3 5.64 4.79 -11.60
N GLN A 4 4.60 3.96 -11.52
CA GLN A 4 3.51 4.09 -10.55
C GLN A 4 4.08 4.10 -9.13
N LYS A 5 3.58 5.00 -8.26
CA LYS A 5 4.05 5.10 -6.87
C LYS A 5 3.43 4.04 -5.95
N TYR A 6 2.24 3.56 -6.28
CA TYR A 6 1.47 2.61 -5.47
C TYR A 6 1.17 1.33 -6.25
N HIS A 7 1.02 0.21 -5.54
CA HIS A 7 0.74 -1.10 -6.14
C HIS A 7 -0.59 -1.69 -5.67
N VAL A 8 -1.19 -2.57 -6.48
CA VAL A 8 -2.38 -3.34 -6.07
C VAL A 8 -2.03 -4.23 -4.88
N GLY A 9 -2.83 -4.12 -3.82
CA GLY A 9 -2.59 -4.75 -2.53
C GLY A 9 -2.19 -3.76 -1.44
N GLN A 10 -1.56 -2.64 -1.82
CA GLN A 10 -0.95 -1.70 -0.88
C GLN A 10 -2.00 -0.95 -0.07
N ILE A 11 -1.68 -0.69 1.19
CA ILE A 11 -2.50 0.17 2.04
C ILE A 11 -1.99 1.61 1.96
N VAL A 12 -2.91 2.51 1.68
CA VAL A 12 -2.72 3.95 1.50
C VAL A 12 -3.76 4.68 2.33
N HIS A 13 -3.48 5.95 2.65
CA HIS A 13 -4.45 6.84 3.27
C HIS A 13 -4.59 8.09 2.40
N PHE A 14 -5.68 8.83 2.54
CA PHE A 14 -5.77 10.15 1.91
C PHE A 14 -4.85 11.13 2.65
N ALA A 15 -4.07 11.92 1.89
CA ALA A 15 -3.20 12.94 2.46
C ALA A 15 -4.02 13.99 3.25
N GLU A 16 -3.41 14.63 4.24
CA GLU A 16 -4.10 15.61 5.11
C GLU A 16 -4.88 16.70 4.36
N PRO A 17 -4.37 17.31 3.26
CA PRO A 17 -5.13 18.30 2.50
C PRO A 17 -6.43 17.72 1.93
N GLU A 18 -6.41 16.48 1.47
CA GLU A 18 -7.59 15.81 0.91
C GLU A 18 -8.59 15.45 1.99
N VAL A 19 -8.11 15.01 3.16
CA VAL A 19 -8.96 14.79 4.33
C VAL A 19 -9.65 16.08 4.76
N LYS A 20 -8.94 17.21 4.78
CA LYS A 20 -9.53 18.54 5.06
C LYS A 20 -10.58 18.95 4.02
N ARG A 21 -10.47 18.45 2.79
CA ARG A 21 -11.45 18.63 1.69
C ARG A 21 -12.58 17.60 1.69
N GLY A 22 -12.66 16.73 2.71
CA GLY A 22 -13.75 15.76 2.86
C GLY A 22 -13.44 14.34 2.36
N ALA A 23 -12.18 14.02 2.08
CA ALA A 23 -11.78 12.65 1.84
C ALA A 23 -11.93 11.79 3.13
N PRO A 24 -12.30 10.51 3.00
CA PRO A 24 -12.43 9.61 4.13
C PRO A 24 -11.07 9.41 4.79
N ARG A 25 -11.08 9.44 6.11
CA ARG A 25 -9.91 9.06 6.92
C ARG A 25 -9.79 7.54 6.98
N GLY A 26 -8.63 7.08 7.45
CA GLY A 26 -8.35 5.67 7.67
C GLY A 26 -7.69 4.98 6.48
N ASP A 27 -7.48 3.68 6.65
CA ASP A 27 -6.71 2.84 5.74
C ASP A 27 -7.55 2.38 4.54
N HIS A 28 -6.95 2.48 3.36
CA HIS A 28 -7.55 2.07 2.10
C HIS A 28 -6.61 1.14 1.35
N ARG A 29 -7.11 0.03 0.84
CA ARG A 29 -6.35 -0.90 0.02
C ARG A 29 -6.46 -0.54 -1.45
N VAL A 30 -5.37 -0.51 -2.18
CA VAL A 30 -5.38 -0.38 -3.65
C VAL A 30 -5.89 -1.69 -4.25
N GLU A 31 -7.02 -1.65 -4.94
CA GLU A 31 -7.66 -2.83 -5.56
C GLU A 31 -7.27 -2.98 -7.04
N ARG A 32 -7.05 -1.86 -7.75
CA ARG A 32 -6.64 -1.87 -9.17
C ARG A 32 -6.12 -0.52 -9.65
N PHE A 33 -5.36 -0.57 -10.72
CA PHE A 33 -4.97 0.60 -11.50
C PHE A 33 -6.08 1.04 -12.45
N LEU A 34 -6.13 2.34 -12.71
CA LEU A 34 -7.02 2.95 -13.67
C LEU A 34 -6.18 3.72 -14.71
N PRO A 35 -6.74 3.97 -15.91
CA PRO A 35 -6.08 4.82 -16.90
C PRO A 35 -5.71 6.18 -16.28
N PRO A 36 -4.50 6.69 -16.59
CA PRO A 36 -4.09 8.00 -16.09
C PRO A 36 -5.02 9.09 -16.65
N ASP A 37 -5.28 10.09 -15.83
CA ASP A 37 -6.12 11.24 -16.15
C ASP A 37 -5.29 12.51 -16.00
N ALA A 38 -5.30 13.36 -17.02
CA ALA A 38 -4.49 14.58 -17.08
C ALA A 38 -2.99 14.36 -16.76
N GLY A 39 -2.45 13.17 -17.07
CA GLY A 39 -1.05 12.81 -16.82
C GLY A 39 -0.76 12.27 -15.42
N GLU A 40 -1.77 12.08 -14.56
CA GLU A 40 -1.61 11.53 -13.21
C GLU A 40 -2.21 10.12 -13.09
N TYR A 41 -1.50 9.22 -12.41
CA TYR A 41 -1.98 7.85 -12.19
C TYR A 41 -3.20 7.85 -11.26
N GLN A 42 -4.14 6.96 -11.58
CA GLN A 42 -5.35 6.75 -10.80
C GLN A 42 -5.42 5.34 -10.24
N TYR A 43 -5.94 5.25 -9.03
CA TYR A 43 -6.07 4.02 -8.27
C TYR A 43 -7.51 3.86 -7.82
N ARG A 44 -8.06 2.65 -7.96
CA ARG A 44 -9.25 2.29 -7.22
C ARG A 44 -8.83 1.77 -5.86
N VAL A 45 -9.26 2.45 -4.81
CA VAL A 45 -8.96 2.10 -3.42
C VAL A 45 -10.22 1.69 -2.69
N LYS A 46 -10.11 0.75 -1.76
CA LYS A 46 -11.21 0.24 -0.94
C LYS A 46 -10.91 0.50 0.53
N GLY A 47 -11.77 1.25 1.20
CA GLY A 47 -11.61 1.49 2.63
C GLY A 47 -11.70 0.19 3.42
N LEU A 48 -10.74 -0.06 4.30
CA LEU A 48 -10.71 -1.29 5.12
C LEU A 48 -11.86 -1.31 6.14
N GLU A 49 -12.18 -0.16 6.72
CA GLU A 49 -13.27 -0.03 7.69
C GLU A 49 -14.63 0.16 7.03
N SER A 50 -14.69 0.99 5.98
CA SER A 50 -15.97 1.34 5.33
C SER A 50 -16.41 0.33 4.28
N GLY A 51 -15.50 -0.50 3.76
CA GLY A 51 -15.74 -1.42 2.64
C GLY A 51 -16.04 -0.74 1.30
N ARG A 52 -16.10 0.61 1.26
CA ARG A 52 -16.48 1.38 0.07
C ARG A 52 -15.28 1.59 -0.85
N GLU A 53 -15.51 1.41 -2.15
CA GLU A 53 -14.54 1.71 -3.19
C GLU A 53 -14.60 3.17 -3.61
N ARG A 54 -13.44 3.77 -3.87
CA ARG A 54 -13.30 5.13 -4.40
C ARG A 54 -12.17 5.18 -5.43
N VAL A 55 -12.24 6.16 -6.31
CA VAL A 55 -11.12 6.52 -7.19
C VAL A 55 -10.32 7.62 -6.51
N ALA A 56 -9.01 7.44 -6.44
CA ALA A 56 -8.07 8.41 -5.90
C ALA A 56 -6.91 8.57 -6.88
N ARG A 57 -6.45 9.80 -7.07
CA ARG A 57 -5.25 10.08 -7.83
C ARG A 57 -4.00 9.90 -6.97
N GLU A 58 -2.86 9.71 -7.61
CA GLU A 58 -1.59 9.49 -6.93
C GLU A 58 -1.24 10.60 -5.94
N SER A 59 -1.49 11.87 -6.30
CA SER A 59 -1.20 13.02 -5.44
C SER A 59 -2.11 13.12 -4.20
N GLN A 60 -3.29 12.50 -4.26
CA GLN A 60 -4.28 12.53 -3.18
C GLN A 60 -3.97 11.52 -2.07
N LEU A 61 -3.07 10.58 -2.35
CA LEU A 61 -2.73 9.49 -1.47
C LEU A 61 -1.42 9.79 -0.74
N GLY A 62 -1.42 9.55 0.56
CA GLY A 62 -0.23 9.39 1.38
C GLY A 62 0.08 7.89 1.52
N GLY A 63 1.31 7.52 1.22
CA GLY A 63 1.78 6.15 1.43
C GLY A 63 2.40 6.04 2.81
N GLN A 64 1.73 5.37 3.75
CA GLN A 64 2.37 5.01 5.04
C GLN A 64 3.06 3.65 4.98
N MET A 65 2.64 2.75 4.09
CA MET A 65 3.08 1.36 4.13
C MET A 65 4.18 1.06 3.12
N ALA A 66 5.40 1.43 3.52
CA ALA A 66 6.63 0.70 3.24
C ALA A 66 6.56 -0.77 3.73
N VAL A 67 5.55 -1.13 4.53
CA VAL A 67 5.33 -2.46 5.09
C VAL A 67 5.28 -3.56 4.04
N GLU A 68 4.58 -3.39 2.92
CA GLU A 68 4.54 -4.45 1.91
C GLU A 68 5.89 -4.62 1.22
N THR A 69 6.59 -3.52 0.98
CA THR A 69 7.95 -3.51 0.44
C THR A 69 8.94 -4.13 1.43
N LEU A 70 8.85 -3.78 2.70
CA LEU A 70 9.70 -4.30 3.77
C LEU A 70 9.37 -5.77 4.05
N ALA A 71 8.09 -6.15 4.04
CA ALA A 71 7.66 -7.54 4.17
C ALA A 71 8.17 -8.38 3.00
N GLN A 72 8.14 -7.82 1.79
CA GLN A 72 8.75 -8.46 0.63
C GLN A 72 10.28 -8.58 0.79
N SER A 73 10.97 -7.53 1.19
CA SER A 73 12.43 -7.56 1.42
C SER A 73 12.83 -8.56 2.51
N LEU A 74 12.10 -8.62 3.62
CA LEU A 74 12.32 -9.57 4.71
C LEU A 74 12.05 -11.00 4.24
N TYR A 75 10.97 -11.20 3.48
CA TYR A 75 10.65 -12.49 2.90
C TYR A 75 11.74 -12.99 1.95
N GLU A 76 12.21 -12.14 1.03
CA GLU A 76 13.26 -12.47 0.07
C GLU A 76 14.62 -12.71 0.74
N ALA A 77 14.94 -11.97 1.81
CA ALA A 77 16.14 -12.17 2.61
C ALA A 77 16.18 -13.56 3.25
N GLU A 78 15.03 -14.08 3.68
CA GLU A 78 14.92 -15.40 4.31
C GLU A 78 14.57 -16.53 3.33
N ASN A 79 14.05 -16.20 2.14
CA ASN A 79 13.55 -17.18 1.18
C ASN A 79 13.95 -16.81 -0.26
N ALA A 80 15.02 -17.43 -0.77
CA ALA A 80 15.43 -17.34 -2.18
C ALA A 80 14.45 -18.10 -3.08
N THR A 81 13.28 -17.52 -3.34
CA THR A 81 12.20 -18.15 -4.11
C THR A 81 11.83 -17.31 -5.32
N LYS A 82 11.57 -17.96 -6.46
CA LYS A 82 11.19 -17.28 -7.73
C LYS A 82 9.72 -16.87 -7.81
N VAL A 83 8.96 -16.99 -6.72
CA VAL A 83 7.51 -16.71 -6.72
C VAL A 83 7.28 -15.29 -6.20
N PRO A 84 6.68 -14.39 -7.01
CA PRO A 84 6.42 -13.01 -6.64
C PRO A 84 5.58 -12.91 -5.36
N TRP A 85 5.96 -11.99 -4.45
CA TRP A 85 5.24 -11.66 -3.22
C TRP A 85 3.73 -11.42 -3.43
N SER A 86 3.36 -10.80 -4.55
CA SER A 86 1.97 -10.53 -4.95
C SER A 86 1.16 -11.80 -5.26
N GLN A 87 1.81 -12.90 -5.64
CA GLN A 87 1.19 -14.19 -5.92
C GLN A 87 1.16 -15.13 -4.71
N ARG A 88 1.72 -14.71 -3.57
CA ARG A 88 1.76 -15.52 -2.35
C ARG A 88 0.43 -15.48 -1.62
N ASP A 89 0.06 -16.65 -1.07
CA ASP A 89 -1.13 -16.81 -0.27
C ASP A 89 -1.09 -15.93 1.00
N ARG A 90 -2.28 -15.56 1.50
CA ARG A 90 -2.42 -14.72 2.70
C ARG A 90 -1.73 -15.33 3.91
N THR A 91 -1.72 -16.66 4.02
CA THR A 91 -1.05 -17.39 5.11
C THR A 91 0.47 -17.22 5.09
N ILE A 92 1.07 -17.10 3.90
CA ILE A 92 2.49 -16.82 3.71
C ILE A 92 2.78 -15.35 3.98
N ARG A 93 1.93 -14.43 3.51
CA ARG A 93 2.17 -12.98 3.60
C ARG A 93 1.96 -12.41 5.01
N ALA A 94 0.98 -12.93 5.76
CA ALA A 94 0.61 -12.43 7.08
C ALA A 94 1.77 -12.30 8.10
N PRO A 95 2.66 -13.30 8.28
CA PRO A 95 3.77 -13.17 9.22
C PRO A 95 4.76 -12.07 8.84
N TRP A 96 5.10 -11.90 7.56
CA TRP A 96 6.06 -10.87 7.12
C TRP A 96 5.45 -9.47 7.11
N LEU A 97 4.16 -9.35 6.80
CA LEU A 97 3.44 -8.09 6.96
C LEU A 97 3.45 -7.67 8.45
N LYS A 98 3.28 -8.63 9.36
CA LYS A 98 3.37 -8.39 10.80
C LYS A 98 4.78 -7.99 11.23
N GLU A 99 5.81 -8.64 10.70
CA GLU A 99 7.22 -8.32 10.98
C GLU A 99 7.60 -6.94 10.46
N ALA A 100 7.22 -6.63 9.22
CA ALA A 100 7.46 -5.32 8.62
C ALA A 100 6.71 -4.21 9.36
N LEU A 101 5.50 -4.47 9.86
CA LEU A 101 4.79 -3.55 10.76
C LEU A 101 5.55 -3.35 12.07
N HIS A 102 6.10 -4.41 12.65
CA HIS A 102 6.85 -4.35 13.91
C HIS A 102 8.16 -3.53 13.77
N GLN A 103 8.87 -3.69 12.65
CA GLN A 103 10.09 -2.94 12.35
C GLN A 103 9.81 -1.46 12.03
N LEU A 104 8.71 -1.14 11.36
CA LEU A 104 8.32 0.25 11.09
C LEU A 104 7.71 0.94 12.31
N ALA A 105 7.16 0.19 13.26
CA ALA A 105 6.61 0.70 14.52
C ALA A 105 7.69 0.90 15.62
N SER A 106 8.90 0.37 15.42
CA SER A 106 10.03 0.54 16.33
C SER A 106 11.05 1.53 15.73
N PRO A 107 10.94 2.84 15.96
CA PRO A 107 11.89 3.83 15.40
C PRO A 107 13.28 3.80 16.05
N GLU A 108 13.63 2.80 16.88
CA GLU A 108 14.93 2.71 17.53
C GLU A 108 15.51 1.29 17.47
N LYS A 109 16.62 1.16 16.74
CA LYS A 109 17.88 0.58 17.21
C LYS A 109 18.98 0.91 16.19
N VAL A 110 19.59 2.07 16.38
CA VAL A 110 21.02 2.30 16.08
C VAL A 110 21.82 1.74 17.25
#